data_AF-A0A7K2ZCN0-F1
#
_entry.id   AF-A0A7K2ZCN0-F1
#
_cell.length_a   1.000
_cell.length_b   1.000
_cell.length_c   1.000
_cell.angle_alpha   90.00
_cell.angle_beta   90.00
_cell.angle_gamma   90.00
#
_symmetry.space_group_name_H-M   'P 1'
#
loop_
_entity.id
_entity.type
_entity.pdbx_description
1 polymer ?
#
loop_
_entity_poly.entity_id
_entity_poly.type
_entity_poly.pdbx_seq_one_letter_code
_entity_poly.pdbx_strand_id
1 'polypeptide(L)'
;MTVHEELAEGVWEDIQESPEAVAAMFRLRNRHIRGEMDEGGLYGTGYADALGSSARFPPKKWPLAQHAAFINIHAMIGAGDVTFTCISTGGTPGPDADRAGNAAKLAMTHERFKAELDMDQNGADADGMLSWQGPLVASRPTGDFFYPSSCRDVQQAPLTRLGEVPEGSAPLEVGDSWPSRTLMHLHQYGAVARWPYGSSLIWLFIRLKHQAITDL
;
A
#
# COMPACT_ATOMS: atom_id res chain seq x y z
N MET A 1 20.13 -10.83 4.22
CA MET A 1 18.82 -10.67 3.57
C MET A 1 17.79 -10.71 4.67
N THR A 2 16.85 -9.77 4.70
CA THR A 2 15.76 -9.77 5.68
C THR A 2 14.60 -10.65 5.20
N VAL A 3 13.66 -11.01 6.09
CA VAL A 3 12.48 -11.83 5.73
C VAL A 3 11.67 -11.20 4.60
N HIS A 4 11.48 -9.89 4.62
CA HIS A 4 10.74 -9.21 3.57
C HIS A 4 11.48 -9.23 2.22
N GLU A 5 12.82 -9.12 2.23
CA GLU A 5 13.63 -9.23 1.00
C GLU A 5 13.55 -10.64 0.41
N GLU A 6 13.59 -11.69 1.24
CA GLU A 6 13.42 -13.08 0.80
C GLU A 6 12.04 -13.31 0.15
N LEU A 7 10.98 -12.75 0.74
CA LEU A 7 9.63 -12.80 0.14
C LEU A 7 9.60 -12.13 -1.24
N ALA A 8 10.28 -11.00 -1.41
CA ALA A 8 10.33 -10.28 -2.67
C ALA A 8 11.17 -10.99 -3.73
N GLU A 9 12.25 -11.68 -3.33
CA GLU A 9 13.01 -12.56 -4.22
C GLU A 9 12.15 -13.74 -4.68
N GLY A 10 11.40 -14.39 -3.79
CA GLY A 10 10.48 -15.47 -4.18
C GLY A 10 9.42 -15.02 -5.19
N VAL A 11 8.82 -13.83 -4.99
CA VAL A 11 7.88 -13.25 -5.98
C VAL A 11 8.57 -12.97 -7.31
N TRP A 12 9.83 -12.56 -7.29
CA TRP A 12 10.60 -12.36 -8.51
C TRP A 12 10.89 -13.68 -9.23
N GLU A 13 11.30 -14.73 -8.50
CA GLU A 13 11.50 -16.08 -9.04
C GLU A 13 10.23 -16.60 -9.71
N ASP A 14 9.07 -16.49 -9.06
CA ASP A 14 7.77 -16.87 -9.63
C ASP A 14 7.45 -16.12 -10.94
N ILE A 15 7.75 -14.81 -11.00
CA ILE A 15 7.55 -14.01 -12.21
C ILE A 15 8.46 -14.50 -13.34
N GLN A 16 9.70 -14.92 -13.03
CA GLN A 16 10.66 -15.38 -14.04
C GLN A 16 10.22 -16.66 -14.74
N GLU A 17 9.32 -17.45 -14.14
CA GLU A 17 8.79 -18.67 -14.74
C GLU A 17 7.88 -18.40 -15.96
N SER A 18 7.36 -17.16 -16.11
CA SER A 18 6.53 -16.76 -17.25
C SER A 18 7.13 -15.58 -18.04
N PRO A 19 7.52 -15.78 -19.31
CA PRO A 19 8.00 -14.69 -20.17
C PRO A 19 7.02 -13.52 -20.29
N GLU A 20 5.72 -13.80 -20.31
CA GLU A 20 4.66 -12.79 -20.36
C GLU A 20 4.61 -11.96 -19.08
N ALA A 21 4.73 -12.61 -17.91
CA ALA A 21 4.78 -11.95 -16.62
C ALA A 21 6.03 -11.06 -16.49
N VAL A 22 7.21 -11.54 -16.90
CA VAL A 22 8.44 -10.75 -16.95
C VAL A 22 8.25 -9.51 -17.83
N ALA A 23 7.69 -9.66 -19.03
CA ALA A 23 7.47 -8.55 -19.94
C ALA A 23 6.46 -7.53 -19.36
N ALA A 24 5.39 -8.00 -18.71
CA ALA A 24 4.43 -7.13 -18.02
C ALA A 24 5.08 -6.38 -16.85
N MET A 25 5.91 -7.06 -16.06
CA MET A 25 6.66 -6.48 -14.95
C MET A 25 7.53 -5.33 -15.44
N PHE A 26 8.35 -5.54 -16.49
CA PHE A 26 9.21 -4.49 -17.03
C PHE A 26 8.43 -3.30 -17.60
N ARG A 27 7.26 -3.52 -18.23
CA ARG A 27 6.40 -2.43 -18.69
C ARG A 27 5.91 -1.57 -17.52
N LEU A 28 5.37 -2.20 -16.47
CA LEU A 28 4.86 -1.51 -15.28
C LEU A 28 5.98 -0.80 -14.50
N ARG A 29 7.12 -1.47 -14.30
CA ARG A 29 8.33 -0.88 -13.72
C ARG A 29 8.75 0.38 -14.48
N ASN A 30 8.82 0.32 -15.81
CA ASN A 30 9.27 1.46 -16.61
C ASN A 30 8.25 2.61 -16.57
N ARG A 31 6.95 2.34 -16.43
CA ARG A 31 5.93 3.36 -16.20
C ARG A 31 6.10 4.01 -14.82
N HIS A 32 6.28 3.22 -13.77
CA HIS A 32 6.53 3.72 -12.42
C HIS A 32 7.78 4.62 -12.37
N ILE A 33 8.90 4.16 -12.95
CA ILE A 33 10.14 4.94 -13.04
C ILE A 33 9.94 6.30 -13.73
N ARG A 34 9.03 6.35 -14.71
CA ARG A 34 8.71 7.57 -15.48
C ARG A 34 7.64 8.44 -14.83
N GLY A 35 7.05 8.02 -13.69
CA GLY A 35 5.94 8.72 -13.06
C GLY A 35 4.62 8.62 -13.85
N GLU A 36 4.49 7.60 -14.71
CA GLU A 36 3.34 7.38 -15.59
C GLU A 36 2.29 6.42 -14.99
N MET A 37 2.48 6.01 -13.74
CA MET A 37 1.38 5.40 -12.97
C MET A 37 0.49 6.54 -12.54
N ASP A 38 -0.76 6.54 -13.01
CA ASP A 38 -1.72 7.61 -12.72
C ASP A 38 -2.02 7.60 -11.22
N GLU A 39 -1.30 8.43 -10.48
CA GLU A 39 -1.60 8.78 -9.10
C GLU A 39 -2.77 9.78 -9.03
N GLY A 40 -3.33 10.20 -10.16
CA GLY A 40 -4.65 10.81 -10.23
C GLY A 40 -5.76 9.74 -10.30
N GLY A 41 -7.01 10.17 -10.16
CA GLY A 41 -8.15 9.28 -10.31
C GLY A 41 -8.32 8.28 -9.17
N LEU A 42 -8.35 6.98 -9.48
CA LEU A 42 -8.73 5.91 -8.54
C LEU A 42 -7.72 5.72 -7.40
N TYR A 43 -6.42 5.85 -7.70
CA TYR A 43 -5.37 5.48 -6.75
C TYR A 43 -4.99 6.63 -5.81
N GLY A 44 -5.12 7.88 -6.26
CA GLY A 44 -4.83 9.07 -5.46
C GLY A 44 -3.34 9.40 -5.34
N THR A 45 -3.05 10.69 -5.10
CA THR A 45 -1.68 11.23 -5.11
C THR A 45 -0.88 10.72 -3.92
N GLY A 46 0.31 10.17 -4.14
CA GLY A 46 1.14 9.55 -3.11
C GLY A 46 0.90 8.05 -2.91
N TYR A 47 0.06 7.43 -3.75
CA TYR A 47 -0.19 5.97 -3.74
C TYR A 47 1.10 5.16 -3.93
N ALA A 48 1.92 5.50 -4.92
CA ALA A 48 3.13 4.74 -5.20
C ALA A 48 4.13 4.80 -4.03
N ASP A 49 4.30 6.00 -3.46
CA ASP A 49 5.15 6.21 -2.27
C ASP A 49 4.62 5.47 -1.03
N ALA A 50 3.30 5.31 -0.91
CA ALA A 50 2.72 4.52 0.16
C ALA A 50 3.01 3.02 0.02
N LEU A 51 3.01 2.48 -1.20
CA LEU A 51 3.41 1.09 -1.46
C LEU A 51 4.90 0.84 -1.20
N GLY A 52 5.75 1.78 -1.60
CA GLY A 52 7.17 1.80 -1.27
C GLY A 52 7.74 3.19 -1.49
N SER A 53 8.41 3.72 -0.47
CA SER A 53 8.85 5.11 -0.47
C SER A 53 9.97 5.34 -1.48
N SER A 54 9.83 6.38 -2.30
CA SER A 54 10.90 6.86 -3.17
C SER A 54 11.83 7.88 -2.50
N ALA A 55 11.56 8.28 -1.26
CA ALA A 55 12.23 9.38 -0.57
C ALA A 55 13.73 9.14 -0.37
N ARG A 56 14.14 7.92 -0.01
CA ARG A 56 15.55 7.55 0.14
C ARG A 56 16.17 7.04 -1.17
N PHE A 57 15.42 6.23 -1.92
CA PHE A 57 15.87 5.65 -3.17
C PHE A 57 14.82 5.83 -4.26
N PRO A 58 15.13 6.57 -5.35
CA PRO A 58 14.17 6.69 -6.46
C PRO A 58 13.93 5.33 -7.12
N PRO A 59 12.74 5.06 -7.70
CA PRO A 59 12.37 3.76 -8.23
C PRO A 59 13.39 3.16 -9.21
N LYS A 60 14.08 3.98 -10.00
CA LYS A 60 15.12 3.52 -10.94
C LYS A 60 16.32 2.82 -10.29
N LYS A 61 16.52 3.01 -8.99
CA LYS A 61 17.60 2.40 -8.19
C LYS A 61 17.14 1.17 -7.40
N TRP A 62 15.85 0.80 -7.48
CA TRP A 62 15.34 -0.36 -6.76
C TRP A 62 15.85 -1.66 -7.40
N PRO A 63 16.22 -2.67 -6.59
CA PRO A 63 16.42 -4.04 -7.07
C PRO A 63 15.18 -4.59 -7.78
N LEU A 64 15.37 -5.56 -8.68
CA LEU A 64 14.24 -6.17 -9.42
C LEU A 64 13.22 -6.82 -8.49
N ALA A 65 13.66 -7.50 -7.43
CA ALA A 65 12.77 -8.05 -6.41
C ALA A 65 11.86 -6.99 -5.75
N GLN A 66 12.37 -5.78 -5.52
CA GLN A 66 11.55 -4.69 -4.97
C GLN A 66 10.51 -4.19 -5.99
N HIS A 67 10.84 -4.18 -7.28
CA HIS A 67 9.85 -3.92 -8.32
C HIS A 67 8.81 -5.03 -8.43
N ALA A 68 9.23 -6.30 -8.30
CA ALA A 68 8.34 -7.45 -8.29
C ALA A 68 7.33 -7.33 -7.14
N ALA A 69 7.80 -7.06 -5.92
CA ALA A 69 6.93 -6.82 -4.76
C ALA A 69 5.97 -5.64 -4.97
N PHE A 70 6.45 -4.49 -5.45
CA PHE A 70 5.60 -3.33 -5.75
C PHE A 70 4.49 -3.67 -6.76
N ILE A 71 4.85 -4.34 -7.86
CA ILE A 71 3.90 -4.71 -8.91
C ILE A 71 2.91 -5.76 -8.42
N ASN A 72 3.35 -6.69 -7.58
CA ASN A 72 2.49 -7.69 -6.96
C ASN A 72 1.43 -7.03 -6.06
N ILE A 73 1.83 -6.09 -5.19
CA ILE A 73 0.86 -5.36 -4.35
C ILE A 73 -0.11 -4.55 -5.23
N HIS A 74 0.40 -3.88 -6.26
CA HIS A 74 -0.46 -3.15 -7.21
C HIS A 74 -1.47 -4.07 -7.90
N ALA A 75 -1.05 -5.27 -8.30
CA ALA A 75 -1.93 -6.27 -8.89
C ALA A 75 -2.97 -6.79 -7.88
N MET A 76 -2.59 -7.05 -6.62
CA MET A 76 -3.54 -7.42 -5.56
C MET A 76 -4.60 -6.34 -5.35
N ILE A 77 -4.23 -5.06 -5.44
CA ILE A 77 -5.17 -3.94 -5.33
C ILE A 77 -6.09 -3.90 -6.55
N GLY A 78 -5.55 -4.01 -7.77
CA GLY A 78 -6.34 -4.03 -9.00
C GLY A 78 -7.32 -5.20 -9.08
N ALA A 79 -6.93 -6.37 -8.57
CA ALA A 79 -7.78 -7.56 -8.44
C ALA A 79 -8.78 -7.47 -7.29
N GLY A 80 -8.66 -6.45 -6.43
CA GLY A 80 -9.50 -6.28 -5.25
C GLY A 80 -9.15 -7.19 -4.09
N ASP A 81 -8.05 -7.93 -4.11
CA ASP A 81 -7.60 -8.71 -2.95
C ASP A 81 -7.15 -7.80 -1.80
N VAL A 82 -6.69 -6.60 -2.13
CA VAL A 82 -6.32 -5.55 -1.18
C VAL A 82 -7.14 -4.30 -1.49
N THR A 83 -7.71 -3.69 -0.46
CA THR A 83 -8.32 -2.36 -0.52
C THR A 83 -7.47 -1.38 0.27
N PHE A 84 -7.68 -0.08 0.08
CA PHE A 84 -7.06 0.93 0.92
C PHE A 84 -8.01 2.06 1.28
N THR A 85 -7.66 2.79 2.34
CA THR A 85 -8.27 4.07 2.72
C THR A 85 -7.19 5.00 3.28
N CYS A 86 -7.48 6.29 3.31
CA CYS A 86 -6.55 7.32 3.76
C CYS A 86 -7.06 7.97 5.05
N ILE A 87 -6.15 8.15 6.01
CA ILE A 87 -6.44 8.74 7.32
C ILE A 87 -5.58 9.99 7.45
N SER A 88 -6.23 11.14 7.65
CA SER A 88 -5.52 12.41 7.86
C SER A 88 -4.82 12.45 9.22
N THR A 89 -3.63 13.04 9.24
CA THR A 89 -2.84 13.28 10.46
C THR A 89 -2.66 14.78 10.69
N GLY A 90 -2.01 15.16 11.79
CA GLY A 90 -1.66 16.54 12.09
C GLY A 90 -0.53 17.14 11.24
N GLY A 91 0.10 16.38 10.34
CA GLY A 91 1.22 16.86 9.53
C GLY A 91 1.94 15.75 8.76
N THR A 92 3.18 16.00 8.34
CA THR A 92 4.01 14.99 7.65
C THR A 92 4.98 14.31 8.61
N PRO A 93 5.46 13.09 8.31
CA PRO A 93 6.52 12.48 9.09
C PRO A 93 7.73 13.41 9.15
N GLY A 94 8.27 13.59 10.35
CA GLY A 94 9.61 14.13 10.59
C GLY A 94 10.65 13.00 10.61
N PRO A 95 11.94 13.34 10.74
CA PRO A 95 13.02 12.35 10.79
C PRO A 95 12.79 11.29 11.88
N ASP A 96 13.33 10.08 11.68
CA ASP A 96 13.15 8.95 12.62
C ASP A 96 13.54 9.27 14.06
N ALA A 97 14.48 10.20 14.28
CA ALA A 97 14.91 10.65 15.60
C ALA A 97 13.86 11.50 16.36
N ASP A 98 12.90 12.11 15.65
CA ASP A 98 11.81 12.91 16.21
C ASP A 98 10.55 12.04 16.46
N ARG A 99 10.73 10.94 17.21
CA ARG A 99 9.62 10.01 17.54
C ARG A 99 8.49 10.72 18.28
N ALA A 100 8.82 11.60 19.23
CA ALA A 100 7.83 12.35 20.00
C ALA A 100 7.03 13.33 19.13
N GLY A 101 7.69 14.05 18.21
CA GLY A 101 7.00 14.94 17.26
C GLY A 101 6.14 14.17 16.28
N ASN A 102 6.57 13.00 15.83
CA ASN A 102 5.77 12.11 15.00
C ASN A 102 4.55 11.55 15.74
N ALA A 103 4.71 11.11 16.99
CA ALA A 103 3.61 10.66 17.84
C ALA A 103 2.57 11.77 18.07
N ALA A 104 3.01 13.02 18.29
CA ALA A 104 2.10 14.15 18.47
C ALA A 104 1.24 14.42 17.22
N LYS A 105 1.81 14.31 16.01
CA LYS A 105 1.06 14.45 14.75
C LYS A 105 0.08 13.29 14.53
N LEU A 106 0.47 12.08 14.90
CA LEU A 106 -0.37 10.88 14.83
C LEU A 106 -1.56 10.94 15.79
N ALA A 107 -1.38 11.55 16.97
CA ALA A 107 -2.44 11.77 17.94
C ALA A 107 -3.54 12.72 17.44
N MET A 108 -3.30 13.47 16.35
CA MET A 108 -4.30 14.32 15.70
C MET A 108 -5.14 13.60 14.63
N THR A 109 -4.98 12.28 14.49
CA THR A 109 -5.90 11.47 13.67
C THR A 109 -7.31 11.49 14.27
N HIS A 110 -8.32 11.17 13.46
CA HIS A 110 -9.70 11.08 13.93
C HIS A 110 -9.80 10.07 15.08
N GLU A 111 -10.61 10.34 16.12
CA GLU A 111 -10.70 9.58 17.39
C GLU A 111 -10.92 8.07 17.23
N ARG A 112 -11.53 7.69 16.10
CA ARG A 112 -11.72 6.30 15.67
C ARG A 112 -10.42 5.54 15.48
N PHE A 113 -9.34 6.23 15.14
CA PHE A 113 -8.02 5.69 14.87
C PHE A 113 -7.07 6.01 16.02
N LYS A 114 -6.30 5.01 16.44
CA LYS A 114 -5.25 5.17 17.43
C LYS A 114 -3.94 4.64 16.85
N ALA A 115 -3.02 5.56 16.61
CA ALA A 115 -1.67 5.27 16.11
C ALA A 115 -0.65 5.39 17.25
N GLU A 116 0.06 4.31 17.53
CA GLU A 116 1.07 4.22 18.59
C GLU A 116 2.41 3.86 17.97
N LEU A 117 3.46 4.62 18.27
CA LEU A 117 4.82 4.34 17.82
C LEU A 117 5.57 3.51 18.87
N ASP A 118 6.40 2.58 18.41
CA ASP A 118 7.45 2.01 19.24
C ASP A 118 8.50 3.10 19.49
N MET A 119 8.59 3.53 20.76
CA MET A 119 9.48 4.60 21.19
C MET A 119 10.92 4.12 21.39
N ASP A 120 11.11 2.81 21.58
CA ASP A 120 12.41 2.21 21.90
C ASP A 120 13.08 1.59 20.67
N GLN A 121 12.36 1.44 19.54
CA GLN A 121 12.84 0.84 18.29
C GLN A 121 13.59 -0.48 18.53
N ASN A 122 13.01 -1.39 19.32
CA ASN A 122 13.66 -2.63 19.77
C ASN A 122 13.80 -3.70 18.66
N GLY A 123 14.15 -3.31 17.44
CA GLY A 123 14.29 -4.21 16.29
C GLY A 123 12.96 -4.81 15.83
N ALA A 124 11.83 -4.17 16.14
CA ALA A 124 10.52 -4.60 15.69
C ALA A 124 10.40 -4.50 14.15
N ASP A 125 9.65 -5.42 13.55
CA ASP A 125 9.40 -5.48 12.11
C ASP A 125 8.56 -4.30 11.56
N ALA A 126 8.11 -3.38 12.45
CA ALA A 126 7.33 -2.18 12.15
C ALA A 126 7.66 -1.04 13.13
N ASP A 127 7.34 0.20 12.76
CA ASP A 127 7.57 1.39 13.59
C ASP A 127 6.54 1.59 14.71
N GLY A 128 5.42 0.87 14.64
CA GLY A 128 4.31 1.01 15.56
C GLY A 128 3.08 0.20 15.15
N MET A 129 1.93 0.60 15.68
CA MET A 129 0.64 -0.03 15.42
C MET A 129 -0.42 1.05 15.17
N LEU A 130 -1.24 0.86 14.13
CA LEU A 130 -2.48 1.61 13.93
C LEU A 130 -3.65 0.69 14.28
N SER A 131 -4.55 1.14 15.14
CA SER A 131 -5.82 0.46 15.43
C SER A 131 -7.00 1.35 15.08
N TRP A 132 -8.15 0.75 14.76
CA TRP A 132 -9.39 1.47 14.50
C TRP A 132 -10.59 0.79 15.14
N GLN A 133 -11.55 1.59 15.58
CA GLN A 133 -12.79 1.11 16.22
C GLN A 133 -13.97 1.11 15.24
N GLY A 134 -14.83 0.09 15.33
CA GLY A 134 -15.99 -0.09 14.44
C GLY A 134 -15.65 -0.39 12.96
N PRO A 135 -16.66 -0.61 12.10
CA PRO A 135 -16.47 -1.02 10.69
C PRO A 135 -16.12 0.14 9.72
N LEU A 136 -15.01 0.03 8.99
CA LEU A 136 -14.64 0.96 7.93
C LEU A 136 -15.38 0.60 6.64
N VAL A 137 -15.81 1.61 5.89
CA VAL A 137 -16.32 1.42 4.51
C VAL A 137 -15.18 1.72 3.56
N ALA A 138 -14.79 0.73 2.74
CA ALA A 138 -13.70 0.86 1.79
C ALA A 138 -14.18 0.56 0.36
N SER A 139 -13.69 1.34 -0.60
CA SER A 139 -13.92 1.08 -2.02
C SER A 139 -12.92 0.04 -2.52
N ARG A 140 -13.44 -1.11 -2.95
CA ARG A 140 -12.66 -2.26 -3.41
C ARG A 140 -12.80 -2.40 -4.93
N PRO A 141 -11.71 -2.39 -5.71
CA PRO A 141 -11.75 -2.80 -7.12
C PRO A 141 -12.31 -4.21 -7.26
N THR A 142 -13.04 -4.48 -8.34
CA THR A 142 -13.66 -5.80 -8.59
C THR A 142 -12.78 -6.71 -9.45
N GLY A 143 -11.69 -6.19 -10.02
CA GLY A 143 -10.93 -6.84 -11.09
C GLY A 143 -11.51 -6.59 -12.49
N ASP A 144 -12.74 -6.06 -12.58
CA ASP A 144 -13.40 -5.71 -13.83
C ASP A 144 -13.24 -4.22 -14.18
N PHE A 145 -13.41 -3.92 -15.46
CA PHE A 145 -13.37 -2.55 -15.99
C PHE A 145 -14.73 -2.13 -16.52
N PHE A 146 -15.11 -0.89 -16.26
CA PHE A 146 -16.24 -0.23 -16.90
C PHE A 146 -15.84 0.26 -18.29
N TYR A 147 -16.61 -0.16 -19.30
CA TYR A 147 -16.49 0.31 -20.68
C TYR A 147 -17.72 1.15 -21.03
N PRO A 148 -17.64 2.49 -21.00
CA PRO A 148 -18.71 3.30 -21.55
C PRO A 148 -18.80 3.06 -23.07
N SER A 149 -20.01 3.15 -23.59
CA SER A 149 -20.48 2.64 -24.89
C SER A 149 -19.78 3.16 -26.16
N SER A 150 -18.69 3.91 -26.05
CA SER A 150 -17.81 4.32 -27.15
C SER A 150 -16.37 3.88 -26.88
N CYS A 151 -15.98 2.73 -27.44
CA CYS A 151 -14.68 2.07 -27.26
C CYS A 151 -13.46 2.85 -27.78
N ARG A 152 -13.64 4.07 -28.30
CA ARG A 152 -12.60 4.75 -29.10
C ARG A 152 -11.65 5.60 -28.26
N ASP A 153 -12.13 6.22 -27.17
CA ASP A 153 -11.35 7.28 -26.48
C ASP A 153 -11.54 7.32 -24.94
N VAL A 154 -12.22 6.35 -24.32
CA VAL A 154 -12.49 6.42 -22.88
C VAL A 154 -11.50 5.59 -22.08
N GLN A 155 -10.81 6.25 -21.15
CA GLN A 155 -9.98 5.61 -20.13
C GLN A 155 -10.81 4.56 -19.39
N GLN A 156 -10.33 3.32 -19.38
CA GLN A 156 -10.94 2.24 -18.61
C GLN A 156 -10.93 2.63 -17.13
N ALA A 157 -12.12 2.71 -16.52
CA ALA A 157 -12.24 2.90 -15.09
C ALA A 157 -12.49 1.54 -14.43
N PRO A 158 -11.69 1.11 -13.44
CA PRO A 158 -11.96 -0.12 -12.72
C PRO A 158 -13.28 0.01 -11.97
N LEU A 159 -14.11 -1.04 -12.07
CA LEU A 159 -15.37 -1.11 -11.34
C LEU A 159 -15.07 -1.34 -9.86
N THR A 160 -15.68 -0.56 -8.98
CA THR A 160 -15.51 -0.67 -7.53
C THR A 160 -16.81 -1.09 -6.85
N ARG A 161 -16.66 -1.76 -5.71
CA ARG A 161 -17.74 -2.06 -4.77
C ARG A 161 -17.38 -1.59 -3.38
N LEU A 162 -18.39 -1.25 -2.58
CA LEU A 162 -18.17 -0.98 -1.17
C LEU A 162 -18.00 -2.30 -0.42
N GLY A 163 -17.02 -2.36 0.48
CA GLY A 163 -16.84 -3.44 1.42
C GLY A 163 -16.75 -2.89 2.84
N GLU A 164 -17.31 -3.61 3.80
CA GLU A 164 -17.07 -3.35 5.21
C GLU A 164 -15.82 -4.08 5.68
N VAL A 165 -14.96 -3.34 6.37
CA VAL A 165 -13.81 -3.88 7.08
C VAL A 165 -14.10 -3.77 8.57
N PRO A 166 -14.14 -4.89 9.32
CA PRO A 166 -14.40 -4.84 10.76
C PRO A 166 -13.31 -4.03 11.49
N GLU A 167 -13.56 -3.73 12.76
CA GLU A 167 -12.53 -3.15 13.63
C GLU A 167 -11.28 -4.02 13.67
N GLY A 168 -10.12 -3.41 13.89
CA GLY A 168 -8.86 -4.13 13.82
C GLY A 168 -7.64 -3.26 14.03
N SER A 169 -6.49 -3.84 13.72
CA SER A 169 -5.20 -3.17 13.78
C SER A 169 -4.28 -3.62 12.67
N ALA A 170 -3.29 -2.78 12.36
CA ALA A 170 -2.30 -3.00 11.32
C ALA A 170 -0.93 -2.45 11.78
N PRO A 171 0.18 -3.13 11.47
CA PRO A 171 1.52 -2.57 11.67
C PRO A 171 1.62 -1.19 10.99
N LEU A 172 2.17 -0.23 11.72
CA LEU A 172 2.40 1.12 11.22
C LEU A 172 3.86 1.27 10.82
N GLU A 173 4.07 1.82 9.65
CA GLU A 173 5.38 2.14 9.10
C GLU A 173 5.43 3.63 8.76
N VAL A 174 6.51 4.29 9.18
CA VAL A 174 6.67 5.73 9.08
C VAL A 174 7.88 6.07 8.21
N GLY A 175 7.68 6.96 7.26
CA GLY A 175 8.75 7.44 6.39
C GLY A 175 9.15 6.41 5.33
N ASP A 176 10.44 6.07 5.32
CA ASP A 176 11.03 5.27 4.26
C ASP A 176 10.82 3.77 4.46
N SER A 177 10.38 3.06 3.43
CA SER A 177 10.26 1.61 3.47
C SER A 177 10.19 1.03 2.08
N TRP A 178 10.68 -0.21 1.99
CA TRP A 178 10.69 -0.97 0.75
C TRP A 178 9.32 -1.58 0.45
N PRO A 179 8.94 -1.73 -0.84
CA PRO A 179 7.72 -2.43 -1.23
C PRO A 179 7.62 -3.84 -0.63
N SER A 180 8.74 -4.54 -0.54
CA SER A 180 8.81 -5.85 0.09
C SER A 180 8.28 -5.88 1.53
N ARG A 181 8.48 -4.82 2.31
CA ARG A 181 7.98 -4.75 3.70
C ARG A 181 6.47 -4.55 3.75
N THR A 182 5.94 -3.70 2.87
CA THR A 182 4.49 -3.58 2.67
C THR A 182 3.87 -4.93 2.30
N LEU A 183 4.50 -5.66 1.37
CA LEU A 183 4.04 -6.99 0.95
C LEU A 183 4.07 -7.99 2.11
N MET A 184 5.19 -8.04 2.84
CA MET A 184 5.33 -8.91 4.02
C MET A 184 4.20 -8.67 5.03
N HIS A 185 3.92 -7.40 5.38
CA HIS A 185 2.86 -7.09 6.32
C HIS A 185 1.47 -7.50 5.82
N LEU A 186 1.18 -7.31 4.52
CA LEU A 186 -0.06 -7.76 3.90
C LEU A 186 -0.22 -9.29 3.91
N HIS A 187 0.87 -10.04 3.77
CA HIS A 187 0.85 -11.50 3.86
C HIS A 187 0.71 -11.99 5.30
N GLN A 188 1.48 -11.42 6.22
CA GLN A 188 1.58 -11.89 7.60
C GLN A 188 0.41 -11.43 8.47
N TYR A 189 0.01 -10.16 8.35
CA TYR A 189 -1.01 -9.55 9.20
C TYR A 189 -2.33 -9.27 8.47
N GLY A 190 -2.33 -9.36 7.14
CA GLY A 190 -3.51 -9.03 6.33
C GLY A 190 -3.78 -7.53 6.25
N ALA A 191 -2.93 -6.67 6.81
CA ALA A 191 -3.07 -5.22 6.74
C ALA A 191 -1.73 -4.53 7.02
N VAL A 192 -1.59 -3.28 6.56
CA VAL A 192 -0.45 -2.41 6.89
C VAL A 192 -0.86 -0.93 6.77
N ALA A 193 -0.43 -0.12 7.73
CA ALA A 193 -0.56 1.32 7.70
C ALA A 193 0.77 1.96 7.28
N ARG A 194 0.73 2.79 6.24
CA ARG A 194 1.90 3.41 5.60
C ARG A 194 1.79 4.93 5.70
N TRP A 195 2.70 5.57 6.42
CA TRP A 195 2.78 7.02 6.51
C TRP A 195 4.08 7.52 5.86
N PRO A 196 4.12 7.65 4.51
CA PRO A 196 5.35 7.97 3.79
C PRO A 196 5.79 9.42 4.02
N TYR A 197 7.10 9.67 3.89
CA TYR A 197 7.66 11.01 3.97
C TYR A 197 6.96 11.97 2.99
N GLY A 198 6.67 13.19 3.45
CA GLY A 198 5.98 14.22 2.65
C GLY A 198 4.45 14.07 2.59
N SER A 199 3.87 12.99 3.12
CA SER A 199 2.41 12.81 3.14
C SER A 199 1.78 13.22 4.47
N SER A 200 0.65 13.94 4.39
CA SER A 200 -0.24 14.20 5.54
C SER A 200 -1.29 13.10 5.76
N LEU A 201 -1.16 11.98 5.05
CA LEU A 201 -2.09 10.87 5.06
C LEU A 201 -1.38 9.57 5.43
N ILE A 202 -2.00 8.80 6.32
CA ILE A 202 -1.69 7.39 6.52
C ILE A 202 -2.52 6.59 5.52
N TRP A 203 -1.86 5.75 4.72
CA TRP A 203 -2.50 4.81 3.82
C TRP A 203 -2.67 3.48 4.54
N LEU A 204 -3.91 3.11 4.83
CA LEU A 204 -4.23 1.83 5.44
C LEU A 204 -4.61 0.84 4.34
N PHE A 205 -3.71 -0.09 4.03
CA PHE A 205 -3.94 -1.20 3.11
C PHE A 205 -4.44 -2.41 3.87
N ILE A 206 -5.47 -3.07 3.35
CA ILE A 206 -6.16 -4.17 4.02
C ILE A 206 -6.47 -5.26 3.00
N ARG A 207 -5.93 -6.46 3.27
CA ARG A 207 -6.27 -7.66 2.51
C ARG A 207 -7.66 -8.12 2.91
N LEU A 208 -8.55 -8.14 1.95
CA LEU A 208 -9.90 -8.62 2.16
C LEU A 208 -9.86 -10.15 2.07
N LYS A 209 -10.26 -10.83 3.14
CA LYS A 209 -10.52 -12.27 3.05
C LYS A 209 -11.54 -12.47 1.93
N HIS A 210 -11.40 -13.55 1.17
CA HIS A 210 -12.43 -14.02 0.23
C HIS A 210 -13.66 -14.46 1.06
N GLN A 211 -14.39 -13.51 1.62
CA GLN A 211 -15.72 -13.76 2.15
C GLN A 211 -16.63 -13.84 0.94
N ALA A 212 -17.33 -14.98 0.84
CA ALA A 212 -18.43 -15.14 -0.08
C ALA A 212 -19.34 -13.92 0.06
N ILE A 213 -19.58 -13.28 -1.07
CA ILE A 213 -20.34 -12.04 -1.20
C ILE A 213 -21.72 -12.32 -0.60
N THR A 214 -22.02 -11.76 0.57
CA THR A 214 -23.41 -11.46 0.90
C THR A 214 -23.69 -10.13 0.23
N ASP A 215 -24.37 -10.20 -0.90
CA ASP A 215 -24.92 -9.04 -1.59
C ASP A 215 -25.77 -8.25 -0.59
N LEU A 216 -25.53 -6.94 -0.49
CA LEU A 216 -26.42 -5.98 0.17
C LEU A 216 -27.57 -5.62 -0.79
#